data_AF-A0A534P9H8-F1
#
_entry.id   AF-A0A534P9H8-F1
#
_cell.length_a   1.000
_cell.length_b   1.000
_cell.length_c   1.000
_cell.angle_alpha   90.00
_cell.angle_beta   90.00
_cell.angle_gamma   90.00
#
_symmetry.space_group_name_H-M   'P 1'
#
loop_
_entity.id
_entity.type
_entity.pdbx_description
1 polymer ?
#
loop_
_entity_poly.entity_id
_entity_poly.type
_entity_poly.pdbx_seq_one_letter_code
_entity_poly.pdbx_strand_id
1 'polypeptide(L)'
;MPRCGSLAISSRTRSRGFRASIRSASRPITANVEELIRRGLPPDNFAPRLSFFFYTYTNFFEEVAKYRASRRIWAKLLRDRYGAKEPESWRLRAACVCGGHSLTRAEPLNNIARTTIETFAVACAGVQSVFTAAYDEAFAIPTELSARTALRVQQIVAYETEVAQTADPLGGSYFVEALTDEMEKAIEGVLGEIES
;
A
#
# COMPACT_ATOMS: atom_id res chain seq x y z
N MET A 1 -16.53 -17.93 8.60
CA MET A 1 -16.75 -17.54 7.19
C MET A 1 -15.43 -17.68 6.41
N PRO A 2 -15.26 -18.73 5.58
CA PRO A 2 -13.95 -19.05 4.98
C PRO A 2 -13.45 -18.05 3.91
N ARG A 3 -14.35 -17.27 3.28
CA ARG A 3 -14.01 -16.26 2.27
C ARG A 3 -13.93 -14.82 2.81
N CYS A 4 -14.17 -14.60 4.09
CA CYS A 4 -14.14 -13.26 4.68
C CYS A 4 -12.71 -12.86 5.09
N GLY A 5 -12.26 -11.68 4.67
CA GLY A 5 -11.00 -11.09 5.13
C GLY A 5 -11.07 -10.83 6.64
N SER A 6 -10.14 -11.38 7.40
CA SER A 6 -10.26 -11.43 8.86
C SER A 6 -9.75 -10.17 9.54
N LEU A 7 -8.79 -9.46 8.93
CA LEU A 7 -8.25 -8.21 9.45
C LEU A 7 -7.60 -7.41 8.31
N ALA A 8 -7.90 -6.11 8.26
CA ALA A 8 -7.21 -5.14 7.43
C ALA A 8 -6.29 -4.28 8.30
N ILE A 9 -4.97 -4.47 8.17
CA ILE A 9 -3.98 -3.71 8.95
C ILE A 9 -3.72 -2.39 8.24
N SER A 10 -4.05 -1.29 8.91
CA SER A 10 -4.01 0.04 8.32
C SER A 10 -2.89 0.89 8.90
N SER A 11 -2.12 1.50 8.00
CA SER A 11 -1.21 2.60 8.33
C SER A 11 -2.00 3.92 8.45
N ARG A 12 -2.79 4.09 9.53
CA ARG A 12 -3.53 5.34 9.77
C ARG A 12 -2.60 6.44 10.30
N THR A 13 -1.67 6.91 9.48
CA THR A 13 -1.01 8.20 9.71
C THR A 13 -1.23 9.12 8.51
N ARG A 14 -1.82 10.29 8.78
CA ARG A 14 -2.03 11.40 7.84
C ARG A 14 -0.74 12.17 7.51
N SER A 15 0.40 11.77 8.08
CA SER A 15 1.67 12.47 7.95
C SER A 15 2.35 12.14 6.63
N ARG A 16 2.80 13.18 5.91
CA ARG A 16 3.74 13.02 4.78
C ARG A 16 4.99 12.31 5.27
N GLY A 17 5.47 11.36 4.49
CA GLY A 17 6.75 10.72 4.71
C GLY A 17 6.61 9.24 5.03
N PHE A 18 7.31 8.46 4.21
CA PHE A 18 7.40 7.01 4.28
C PHE A 18 7.72 6.47 5.69
N ARG A 19 8.69 7.08 6.40
CA ARG A 19 9.08 6.66 7.75
C ARG A 19 7.94 6.72 8.76
N ALA A 20 7.07 7.71 8.65
CA ALA A 20 5.94 7.89 9.57
C ALA A 20 4.81 6.88 9.27
N SER A 21 4.51 6.65 7.98
CA SER A 21 3.56 5.63 7.55
C SER A 21 3.95 4.25 8.09
N ILE A 22 5.24 3.90 7.97
CA ILE A 22 5.73 2.59 8.36
C ILE A 22 5.86 2.43 9.84
N ARG A 23 6.39 3.42 10.57
CA ARG A 23 6.39 3.37 12.04
C ARG A 23 4.99 3.11 12.59
N SER A 24 3.97 3.72 11.99
CA SER A 24 2.58 3.52 12.41
C SER A 24 1.99 2.14 12.06
N ALA A 25 2.46 1.52 10.98
CA ALA A 25 1.97 0.22 10.52
C ALA A 25 2.69 -0.95 11.19
N SER A 26 4.01 -0.82 11.36
CA SER A 26 4.93 -1.88 11.76
C SER A 26 4.58 -2.51 13.12
N ARG A 27 4.32 -1.69 14.15
CA ARG A 27 4.00 -2.19 15.50
C ARG A 27 2.67 -2.95 15.55
N PRO A 28 1.55 -2.43 14.97
CA PRO A 28 0.34 -3.24 14.83
C PRO A 28 0.56 -4.53 14.06
N ILE A 29 1.39 -4.55 13.01
CA ILE A 29 1.62 -5.75 12.19
C ILE A 29 2.24 -6.87 13.03
N THR A 30 3.38 -6.61 13.68
CA THR A 30 4.07 -7.62 14.49
C THR A 30 3.25 -8.05 15.70
N ALA A 31 2.66 -7.10 16.42
CA ALA A 31 1.86 -7.39 17.61
C ALA A 31 0.62 -8.26 17.31
N ASN A 32 -0.07 -8.04 16.19
CA ASN A 32 -1.23 -8.87 15.83
C ASN A 32 -0.80 -10.30 15.44
N VAL A 33 0.29 -10.44 14.68
CA VAL A 33 0.84 -11.75 14.31
C VAL A 33 1.25 -12.52 15.57
N GLU A 34 2.01 -11.89 16.46
CA GLU A 34 2.47 -12.48 17.71
C GLU A 34 1.32 -12.85 18.65
N GLU A 35 0.28 -12.01 18.75
CA GLU A 35 -0.92 -12.32 19.55
C GLU A 35 -1.64 -13.57 19.04
N LEU A 36 -1.81 -13.70 17.71
CA LEU A 36 -2.47 -14.86 17.12
C LEU A 36 -1.63 -16.13 17.31
N ILE A 37 -0.31 -16.04 17.17
CA ILE A 37 0.60 -17.14 17.47
C ILE A 37 0.52 -17.53 18.95
N ARG A 38 0.48 -16.55 19.87
CA ARG A 38 0.34 -16.79 21.31
C ARG A 38 -0.98 -17.50 21.66
N ARG A 39 -2.04 -17.26 20.89
CA ARG A 39 -3.32 -17.98 20.99
C ARG A 39 -3.30 -19.37 20.37
N GLY A 40 -2.15 -19.84 19.87
CA GLY A 40 -1.98 -21.16 19.28
C GLY A 40 -2.43 -21.27 17.83
N LEU A 41 -2.66 -20.15 17.13
CA LEU A 41 -2.98 -20.16 15.70
C LEU A 41 -1.69 -20.14 14.89
N PRO A 42 -1.41 -21.17 14.06
CA PRO A 42 -0.23 -21.16 13.21
C PRO A 42 -0.35 -20.04 12.15
N PRO A 43 0.76 -19.41 11.73
CA PRO A 43 0.77 -18.32 10.75
C PRO A 43 -0.03 -18.62 9.49
N ASP A 44 0.08 -19.84 8.96
CA ASP A 44 -0.56 -20.25 7.72
C ASP A 44 -2.10 -20.27 7.79
N ASN A 45 -2.68 -20.33 9.00
CA ASN A 45 -4.14 -20.32 9.16
C ASN A 45 -4.76 -18.93 9.03
N PHE A 46 -3.99 -17.86 9.28
CA PHE A 46 -4.53 -16.50 9.29
C PHE A 46 -3.84 -15.56 8.29
N ALA A 47 -2.56 -15.75 7.99
CA ALA A 47 -1.80 -14.86 7.11
C ALA A 47 -2.42 -14.70 5.70
N PRO A 48 -2.91 -15.76 5.03
CA PRO A 48 -3.58 -15.63 3.72
C PRO A 48 -4.87 -14.79 3.77
N ARG A 49 -5.38 -14.48 4.97
CA ARG A 49 -6.58 -13.66 5.19
C ARG A 49 -6.27 -12.23 5.64
N LEU A 50 -5.01 -11.91 5.91
CA LEU A 50 -4.60 -10.55 6.21
C LEU A 50 -4.56 -9.71 4.94
N SER A 51 -5.01 -8.46 5.05
CA SER A 51 -4.82 -7.45 4.02
C SER A 51 -4.25 -6.19 4.65
N PHE A 52 -3.57 -5.38 3.83
CA PHE A 52 -2.91 -4.17 4.24
C PHE A 52 -3.55 -2.97 3.58
N PHE A 53 -3.53 -1.82 4.27
CA PHE A 53 -4.11 -0.59 3.77
C PHE A 53 -3.12 0.56 3.89
N PHE A 54 -2.80 1.18 2.74
CA PHE A 54 -1.82 2.25 2.63
C PHE A 54 -2.40 3.49 1.94
N TYR A 55 -1.89 4.67 2.30
CA TYR A 55 -2.06 5.86 1.46
C TYR A 55 -0.96 5.91 0.41
N THR A 56 -1.30 6.44 -0.76
CA THR A 56 -0.37 6.75 -1.85
C THR A 56 -0.40 8.25 -2.11
N TYR A 57 0.76 8.88 -2.16
CA TYR A 57 0.91 10.29 -2.47
C TYR A 57 1.62 10.53 -3.80
N THR A 58 1.86 11.80 -4.13
CA THR A 58 2.41 12.21 -5.43
C THR A 58 3.87 11.84 -5.66
N ASN A 59 4.59 11.30 -4.67
CA ASN A 59 5.99 10.86 -4.79
C ASN A 59 6.08 9.52 -5.54
N PHE A 60 5.80 9.54 -6.84
CA PHE A 60 5.58 8.36 -7.69
C PHE A 60 6.55 7.20 -7.43
N PHE A 61 7.87 7.43 -7.55
CA PHE A 61 8.86 6.36 -7.42
C PHE A 61 9.02 5.84 -5.99
N GLU A 62 8.95 6.73 -5.00
CA GLU A 62 9.00 6.33 -3.58
C GLU A 62 7.79 5.45 -3.23
N GLU A 63 6.61 5.79 -3.74
CA GLU A 63 5.40 5.02 -3.50
C GLU A 63 5.48 3.63 -4.14
N VAL A 64 5.98 3.53 -5.39
CA VAL A 64 6.24 2.23 -6.02
C VAL A 64 7.23 1.41 -5.19
N ALA A 65 8.36 2.01 -4.82
CA ALA A 65 9.40 1.36 -4.01
C ALA A 65 8.85 0.89 -2.65
N LYS A 66 7.99 1.69 -2.00
CA LYS A 66 7.32 1.35 -0.74
C LYS A 66 6.54 0.04 -0.86
N TYR A 67 5.70 -0.12 -1.88
CA TYR A 67 4.92 -1.34 -2.06
C TYR A 67 5.80 -2.56 -2.35
N ARG A 68 6.84 -2.40 -3.17
CA ARG A 68 7.80 -3.47 -3.50
C ARG A 68 8.57 -3.91 -2.26
N ALA A 69 9.14 -2.97 -1.50
CA ALA A 69 9.85 -3.23 -0.26
C ALA A 69 8.96 -3.88 0.81
N SER A 70 7.72 -3.38 0.97
CA SER A 70 6.77 -3.93 1.93
C SER A 70 6.47 -5.42 1.67
N ARG A 71 6.34 -5.82 0.40
CA ARG A 71 6.14 -7.22 0.03
C ARG A 71 7.35 -8.10 0.40
N ARG A 72 8.57 -7.64 0.14
CA ARG A 72 9.81 -8.35 0.49
C ARG A 72 9.91 -8.57 2.00
N ILE A 73 9.67 -7.52 2.78
CA ILE A 73 9.76 -7.57 4.24
C ILE A 73 8.68 -8.49 4.82
N TRP A 74 7.44 -8.39 4.36
CA TRP A 74 6.37 -9.27 4.82
C TRP A 74 6.69 -10.75 4.59
N ALA A 75 7.17 -11.08 3.39
CA ALA A 75 7.59 -12.43 3.06
C ALA A 75 8.73 -12.93 3.96
N LYS A 76 9.77 -12.10 4.16
CA LYS A 76 10.89 -12.41 5.09
C LYS A 76 10.40 -12.61 6.52
N LEU A 77 9.56 -11.71 7.05
CA LEU A 77 9.04 -11.81 8.40
C LEU A 77 8.26 -13.12 8.61
N LEU A 78 7.30 -13.43 7.73
CA LEU A 78 6.50 -14.64 7.92
C LEU A 78 7.30 -15.92 7.72
N ARG A 79 8.15 -15.99 6.70
CA ARG A 79 8.96 -17.19 6.41
C ARG A 79 10.07 -17.40 7.43
N ASP A 80 10.87 -16.36 7.68
CA ASP A 80 12.16 -16.50 8.38
C ASP A 80 12.00 -16.29 9.88
N ARG A 81 11.11 -15.39 10.33
CA ARG A 81 10.88 -15.12 11.76
C ARG A 81 9.76 -15.99 12.35
N TYR A 82 8.62 -16.07 11.65
CA TYR A 82 7.44 -16.77 12.17
C TYR A 82 7.28 -18.21 11.66
N GLY A 83 8.15 -18.67 10.75
CA GLY A 83 8.19 -20.06 10.30
C GLY A 83 6.99 -20.50 9.45
N ALA A 84 6.29 -19.56 8.80
CA ALA A 84 5.19 -19.86 7.87
C ALA A 84 5.70 -20.69 6.68
N LYS A 85 5.04 -21.80 6.37
CA LYS A 85 5.49 -22.74 5.34
C LYS A 85 4.78 -22.57 4.01
N GLU A 86 3.58 -22.00 4.02
CA GLU A 86 2.77 -21.87 2.82
C GLU A 86 3.11 -20.58 2.05
N PRO A 87 3.40 -20.66 0.73
CA PRO A 87 3.71 -19.47 -0.07
C PRO A 87 2.60 -18.41 -0.09
N GLU A 88 1.34 -18.83 0.08
CA GLU A 88 0.20 -17.91 0.17
C GLU A 88 0.28 -17.00 1.40
N SER A 89 0.88 -17.46 2.50
CA SER A 89 1.08 -16.67 3.71
C SER A 89 2.07 -15.53 3.49
N TRP A 90 3.04 -15.73 2.60
CA TRP A 90 4.08 -14.74 2.31
C TRP A 90 3.61 -13.61 1.38
N ARG A 91 2.40 -13.72 0.81
CA ARG A 91 1.84 -12.71 -0.08
C ARG A 91 1.24 -11.55 0.71
N LEU A 92 1.84 -10.38 0.61
CA LEU A 92 1.23 -9.15 1.08
C LEU A 92 0.20 -8.67 0.06
N ARG A 93 -1.08 -8.65 0.45
CA ARG A 93 -2.18 -8.10 -0.33
C ARG A 93 -2.53 -6.72 0.20
N ALA A 94 -2.41 -5.71 -0.65
CA ALA A 94 -2.64 -4.32 -0.29
C ALA A 94 -3.86 -3.74 -1.01
N ALA A 95 -4.60 -2.93 -0.26
CA ALA A 95 -5.48 -1.91 -0.79
C ALA A 95 -4.85 -0.53 -0.53
N CYS A 96 -5.19 0.45 -1.35
CA CYS A 96 -4.66 1.79 -1.20
C CYS A 96 -5.70 2.90 -1.40
N VAL A 97 -5.37 4.07 -0.86
CA VAL A 97 -6.10 5.32 -1.07
C VAL A 97 -5.16 6.33 -1.71
N CYS A 98 -5.51 6.76 -2.91
CA CYS A 98 -4.92 7.94 -3.55
C CYS A 98 -5.67 9.18 -3.06
N GLY A 99 -4.94 10.24 -2.71
CA GLY A 99 -5.49 11.51 -2.26
C GLY A 99 -5.37 11.74 -0.75
N GLY A 100 -6.43 12.28 -0.14
CA GLY A 100 -6.42 12.73 1.24
C GLY A 100 -5.51 13.96 1.44
N HIS A 101 -4.28 13.73 1.90
CA HIS A 101 -3.37 14.83 2.28
C HIS A 101 -2.69 15.53 1.09
N SER A 102 -2.66 14.90 -0.10
CA SER A 102 -2.14 15.52 -1.31
C SER A 102 -3.13 16.50 -1.95
N LEU A 103 -4.42 16.43 -1.58
CA LEU A 103 -5.47 17.23 -2.20
C LEU A 103 -5.52 18.64 -1.61
N THR A 104 -5.69 19.63 -2.47
CA THR A 104 -5.74 21.03 -2.08
C THR A 104 -7.15 21.58 -2.24
N ARG A 105 -7.54 22.46 -1.30
CA ARG A 105 -8.74 23.28 -1.45
C ARG A 105 -8.55 24.34 -2.54
N ALA A 106 -7.38 24.94 -2.62
CA ALA A 106 -7.06 25.84 -3.73
C ALA A 106 -6.99 25.04 -5.05
N GLU A 107 -7.61 25.57 -6.10
CA GLU A 107 -7.61 25.00 -7.46
C GLU A 107 -7.94 23.50 -7.50
N PRO A 108 -9.16 23.08 -7.11
CA PRO A 108 -9.52 21.67 -6.96
C PRO A 108 -9.33 20.82 -8.20
N LEU A 109 -9.45 21.40 -9.41
CA LEU A 109 -9.26 20.64 -10.64
C LEU A 109 -7.84 20.09 -10.78
N ASN A 110 -6.84 20.73 -10.17
CA ASN A 110 -5.46 20.23 -10.12
C ASN A 110 -5.37 18.90 -9.35
N ASN A 111 -6.34 18.61 -8.46
CA ASN A 111 -6.40 17.33 -7.76
C ASN A 111 -6.66 16.15 -8.70
N ILE A 112 -7.29 16.36 -9.86
CA ILE A 112 -7.47 15.31 -10.87
C ILE A 112 -6.10 14.83 -11.39
N ALA A 113 -5.19 15.76 -11.65
CA ALA A 113 -3.83 15.43 -12.08
C ALA A 113 -3.06 14.70 -10.97
N ARG A 114 -3.18 15.16 -9.72
CA ARG A 114 -2.54 14.51 -8.57
C ARG A 114 -3.01 13.07 -8.38
N THR A 115 -4.32 12.85 -8.35
CA THR A 115 -4.89 11.51 -8.15
C THR A 115 -4.67 10.61 -9.35
N THR A 116 -4.49 11.16 -10.56
CA THR A 116 -4.05 10.39 -11.74
C THR A 116 -2.65 9.83 -11.55
N ILE A 117 -1.69 10.67 -11.13
CA ILE A 117 -0.29 10.24 -10.87
C ILE A 117 -0.25 9.19 -9.76
N GLU A 118 -0.99 9.41 -8.67
CA GLU A 118 -1.08 8.46 -7.55
C GLU A 118 -1.70 7.12 -7.98
N THR A 119 -2.79 7.15 -8.74
CA THR A 119 -3.43 5.94 -9.29
C THR A 119 -2.49 5.19 -10.24
N PHE A 120 -1.72 5.91 -11.05
CA PHE A 120 -0.73 5.31 -11.93
C PHE A 120 0.41 4.65 -11.14
N ALA A 121 0.89 5.28 -10.06
CA ALA A 121 1.90 4.69 -9.17
C ALA A 121 1.42 3.37 -8.56
N VAL A 122 0.17 3.33 -8.13
CA VAL A 122 -0.49 2.14 -7.58
C VAL A 122 -0.59 1.01 -8.61
N ALA A 123 -0.93 1.35 -9.85
CA ALA A 123 -1.00 0.39 -10.94
C ALA A 123 0.38 -0.21 -11.23
N CYS A 124 1.41 0.63 -11.39
CA CYS A 124 2.79 0.17 -11.57
C CYS A 124 3.30 -0.67 -10.39
N ALA A 125 2.84 -0.37 -9.17
CA ALA A 125 3.25 -1.07 -7.96
C ALA A 125 2.57 -2.43 -7.75
N GLY A 126 1.56 -2.80 -8.55
CA GLY A 126 0.87 -4.09 -8.46
C GLY A 126 -0.01 -4.24 -7.20
N VAL A 127 -0.75 -3.20 -6.83
CA VAL A 127 -1.68 -3.20 -5.69
C VAL A 127 -3.03 -3.81 -6.11
N GLN A 128 -3.70 -4.53 -5.20
CA GLN A 128 -4.89 -5.33 -5.52
C GLN A 128 -6.18 -4.51 -5.57
N SER A 129 -6.24 -3.39 -4.84
CA SER A 129 -7.41 -2.52 -4.80
C SER A 129 -7.01 -1.07 -4.61
N VAL A 130 -7.68 -0.17 -5.32
CA VAL A 130 -7.42 1.26 -5.27
C VAL A 130 -8.71 2.02 -5.03
N PHE A 131 -8.64 2.97 -4.10
CA PHE A 131 -9.61 4.03 -3.95
C PHE A 131 -8.97 5.31 -4.47
N THR A 132 -9.57 5.91 -5.50
CA THR A 132 -9.14 7.20 -6.03
C THR A 132 -10.05 8.28 -5.49
N ALA A 133 -9.51 9.22 -4.72
CA ALA A 133 -10.28 10.32 -4.18
C ALA A 133 -10.85 11.24 -5.27
N ALA A 134 -12.04 11.79 -4.99
CA ALA A 134 -12.63 12.82 -5.80
C ALA A 134 -11.90 14.15 -5.65
N TYR A 135 -11.89 14.96 -6.72
CA TYR A 135 -11.13 16.21 -6.75
C TYR A 135 -11.60 17.26 -5.71
N ASP A 136 -12.82 17.11 -5.21
CA ASP A 136 -13.48 17.99 -4.24
C ASP A 136 -13.43 17.45 -2.80
N GLU A 137 -12.76 16.33 -2.53
CA GLU A 137 -12.68 15.70 -1.20
C GLU A 137 -12.06 16.64 -0.13
N ALA A 138 -11.22 17.60 -0.55
CA ALA A 138 -10.68 18.63 0.33
C ALA A 138 -11.74 19.62 0.87
N PHE A 139 -12.95 19.64 0.29
CA PHE A 139 -14.05 20.53 0.66
C PHE A 139 -15.16 19.81 1.41
N ALA A 140 -15.63 18.70 0.85
CA ALA A 140 -16.84 18.01 1.28
C ALA A 140 -16.80 16.55 0.82
N ILE A 141 -17.85 15.80 1.19
CA ILE A 141 -18.09 14.51 0.58
C ILE A 141 -18.31 14.65 -0.94
N PRO A 142 -17.85 13.68 -1.75
CA PRO A 142 -17.90 13.78 -3.21
C PRO A 142 -19.31 14.01 -3.76
N THR A 143 -19.41 14.84 -4.79
CA THR A 143 -20.59 14.90 -5.66
C THR A 143 -20.62 13.70 -6.61
N GLU A 144 -21.77 13.44 -7.25
CA GLU A 144 -21.85 12.38 -8.26
C GLU A 144 -20.88 12.63 -9.43
N LEU A 145 -20.73 13.89 -9.84
CA LEU A 145 -19.80 14.27 -10.90
C LEU A 145 -18.36 13.99 -10.49
N SER A 146 -17.94 14.43 -9.31
CA SER A 146 -16.55 14.28 -8.86
C SER A 146 -16.20 12.82 -8.55
N ALA A 147 -17.13 12.05 -8.00
CA ALA A 147 -16.98 10.61 -7.81
C ALA A 147 -16.87 9.87 -9.16
N ARG A 148 -17.70 10.24 -10.14
CA ARG A 148 -17.62 9.68 -11.50
C ARG A 148 -16.30 10.01 -12.17
N THR A 149 -15.79 11.24 -12.03
CA THR A 149 -14.47 11.63 -12.53
C THR A 149 -13.37 10.78 -11.91
N ALA A 150 -13.39 10.56 -10.59
CA ALA A 150 -12.41 9.70 -9.92
C ALA A 150 -12.43 8.25 -10.43
N LEU A 151 -13.63 7.72 -10.72
CA LEU A 151 -13.76 6.40 -11.34
C LEU A 151 -13.24 6.37 -12.79
N ARG A 152 -13.43 7.45 -13.56
CA ARG A 152 -12.85 7.57 -14.92
C ARG A 152 -11.32 7.59 -14.89
N VAL A 153 -10.70 8.21 -13.89
CA VAL A 153 -9.23 8.17 -13.72
C VAL A 153 -8.74 6.72 -13.63
N GLN A 154 -9.39 5.87 -12.81
CA GLN A 154 -9.01 4.45 -12.71
C GLN A 154 -9.19 3.71 -14.04
N GLN A 155 -10.28 3.98 -14.76
CA GLN A 155 -10.57 3.31 -16.02
C GLN A 155 -9.58 3.72 -17.12
N ILE A 156 -9.23 5.00 -17.22
CA ILE A 156 -8.22 5.49 -18.16
C ILE A 156 -6.88 4.82 -17.85
N VAL A 157 -6.45 4.82 -16.58
CA VAL A 157 -5.21 4.14 -16.17
C VAL A 157 -5.27 2.65 -16.53
N ALA A 158 -6.34 1.94 -16.21
CA ALA A 158 -6.43 0.50 -16.41
C ALA A 158 -6.54 0.10 -17.90
N TYR A 159 -7.29 0.85 -18.72
CA TYR A 159 -7.71 0.42 -20.05
C TYR A 159 -7.05 1.20 -21.20
N GLU A 160 -6.50 2.38 -20.95
CA GLU A 160 -5.93 3.23 -22.02
C GLU A 160 -4.40 3.37 -21.94
N THR A 161 -3.78 3.13 -20.78
CA THR A 161 -2.31 3.30 -20.62
C THR A 161 -1.49 2.02 -20.86
N GLU A 162 -2.17 0.88 -21.06
CA GLU A 162 -1.54 -0.45 -21.17
C GLU A 162 -0.70 -0.89 -19.95
N VAL A 163 -0.69 -0.13 -18.85
CA VAL A 163 0.08 -0.47 -17.64
C VAL A 163 -0.29 -1.84 -17.06
N ALA A 164 -1.51 -2.30 -17.28
CA ALA A 164 -1.99 -3.60 -16.85
C ALA A 164 -1.50 -4.77 -17.72
N GLN A 165 -0.88 -4.51 -18.87
CA GLN A 165 -0.42 -5.54 -19.81
C GLN A 165 0.95 -6.12 -19.46
N THR A 166 1.72 -5.46 -18.58
CA THR A 166 3.04 -5.93 -18.13
C THR A 166 3.07 -6.01 -16.61
N ALA A 167 3.46 -7.17 -16.08
CA ALA A 167 3.65 -7.34 -14.64
C ALA A 167 4.94 -6.65 -14.17
N ASP A 168 4.85 -5.84 -13.10
CA ASP A 168 5.95 -5.03 -12.55
C ASP A 168 6.74 -4.28 -13.64
N PRO A 169 6.12 -3.34 -14.38
CA PRO A 169 6.75 -2.68 -15.55
C PRO A 169 8.00 -1.87 -15.20
N LEU A 170 8.24 -1.61 -13.91
CA LEU A 170 9.41 -0.90 -13.40
C LEU A 170 10.51 -1.83 -12.88
N GLY A 171 10.31 -3.16 -12.98
CA GLY A 171 11.28 -4.16 -12.58
C GLY A 171 12.55 -4.08 -13.41
N GLY A 172 13.70 -4.16 -12.73
CA GLY A 172 15.02 -4.04 -13.36
C GLY A 172 15.49 -2.60 -13.63
N SER A 173 14.66 -1.59 -13.37
CA SER A 173 15.09 -0.19 -13.39
C SER A 173 16.13 0.06 -12.29
N TYR A 174 17.36 0.42 -12.66
CA TYR A 174 18.45 0.67 -11.71
C TYR A 174 18.04 1.62 -10.58
N PHE A 175 17.30 2.69 -10.91
CA PHE A 175 16.83 3.66 -9.95
C PHE A 175 15.75 3.09 -9.01
N VAL A 176 14.74 2.40 -9.55
CA VAL A 176 13.64 1.86 -8.73
C VAL A 176 14.10 0.70 -7.87
N GLU A 177 15.02 -0.14 -8.36
CA GLU A 177 15.61 -1.22 -7.56
C GLU A 177 16.46 -0.68 -6.41
N ALA A 178 17.37 0.26 -6.68
CA ALA A 178 18.18 0.90 -5.65
C ALA A 178 17.30 1.59 -4.60
N LEU A 179 16.29 2.34 -5.05
CA LEU A 179 15.33 2.99 -4.16
C LEU A 179 14.56 1.96 -3.33
N THR A 180 14.16 0.82 -3.91
CA THR A 180 13.48 -0.26 -3.20
C THR A 180 14.35 -0.88 -2.11
N ASP A 181 15.65 -1.08 -2.38
CA ASP A 181 16.59 -1.61 -1.39
C ASP A 181 16.86 -0.62 -0.25
N GLU A 182 17.03 0.67 -0.55
CA GLU A 182 17.13 1.73 0.46
C GLU A 182 15.87 1.80 1.31
N MET A 183 14.71 1.69 0.65
CA MET A 183 13.41 1.68 1.27
C MET A 183 13.30 0.50 2.25
N GLU A 184 13.64 -0.71 1.81
CA GLU A 184 13.63 -1.91 2.67
C GLU A 184 14.52 -1.74 3.92
N LYS A 185 15.76 -1.29 3.75
CA LYS A 185 16.68 -1.04 4.86
C LYS A 185 16.12 -0.03 5.87
N ALA A 186 15.49 1.03 5.38
CA ALA A 186 14.87 2.04 6.23
C ALA A 186 13.70 1.48 7.04
N ILE A 187 12.90 0.56 6.48
CA ILE A 187 11.82 -0.13 7.20
C ILE A 187 12.37 -1.05 8.27
N GLU A 188 13.35 -1.88 7.91
CA GLU A 188 13.98 -2.84 8.81
C GLU A 188 14.61 -2.11 10.01
N GLY A 189 15.25 -0.96 9.78
CA GLY A 189 15.77 -0.10 10.86
C GLY A 189 14.68 0.40 11.81
N VAL A 190 13.55 0.90 11.27
CA VAL A 190 12.42 1.35 12.09
C VAL A 190 11.76 0.20 12.85
N LEU A 191 11.68 -1.00 12.25
CA LEU A 191 11.19 -2.20 12.92
C LEU A 191 12.09 -2.57 14.10
N GLY A 192 13.41 -2.55 13.91
CA GLY A 192 14.38 -2.81 14.99
C GLY A 192 14.25 -1.83 16.15
N GLU A 193 14.08 -0.52 15.88
CA GLU A 193 13.85 0.50 16.91
C GLU A 193 12.54 0.31 17.69
N ILE A 194 11.50 -0.25 17.07
CA ILE A 194 10.20 -0.48 17.71
C ILE A 194 10.24 -1.70 18.64
N GLU A 195 11.12 -2.66 18.32
CA GLU A 195 11.28 -3.93 19.03
C GLU A 195 12.27 -3.87 20.19
N SER A 196 13.14 -2.84 20.23
CA SER A 196 14.03 -2.53 21.37
C SER A 196 13.30 -1.84 22.51
#